data_AF-A0A960GHZ3-F1
#
_entry.id   AF-A0A960GHZ3-F1
#
_cell.length_a   1.000
_cell.length_b   1.000
_cell.length_c   1.000
_cell.angle_alpha   90.00
_cell.angle_beta   90.00
_cell.angle_gamma   90.00
#
_symmetry.space_group_name_H-M   'P 1'
#
loop_
_entity.id
_entity.type
_entity.pdbx_description
1 polymer ?
#
loop_
_entity_poly.entity_id
_entity_poly.type
_entity_poly.pdbx_seq_one_letter_code
_entity_poly.pdbx_strand_id
1 'polypeptide(L)'
;MIDGRTHANKDIRRARLYDVRFAIAALFTAFGVIVTLTGVFSDEADLAKSQGINVSLWTGLGMLLLAGCFWIWLFVVPPDVPTGHSATDFEPLNLILRVRYHPIRGRNAGTS
;
A
#
# COMPACT_ATOMS: atom_id res chain seq x y z
N MET A 1 -24.36 -11.06 16.22
CA MET A 1 -23.44 -11.72 15.26
C MET A 1 -22.93 -10.64 14.30
N ILE A 2 -22.02 -9.79 14.78
CA ILE A 2 -21.32 -8.79 13.95
C ILE A 2 -19.96 -9.40 13.60
N ASP A 3 -19.69 -9.40 12.32
CA ASP A 3 -18.88 -10.36 11.59
C ASP A 3 -17.39 -9.98 11.60
N GLY A 4 -16.52 -10.97 11.82
CA GLY A 4 -15.06 -10.82 11.74
C GLY A 4 -14.56 -10.24 10.42
N ARG A 5 -15.36 -10.25 9.35
CA ARG A 5 -15.07 -9.57 8.07
C ARG A 5 -14.84 -8.05 8.19
N THR A 6 -15.44 -7.39 9.18
CA THR A 6 -15.32 -5.92 9.31
C THR A 6 -13.93 -5.48 9.77
N HIS A 7 -13.29 -6.29 10.63
CA HIS A 7 -11.95 -6.02 11.14
C HIS A 7 -10.89 -6.28 10.07
N ALA A 8 -10.96 -7.42 9.38
CA ALA A 8 -10.06 -7.77 8.29
C ALA A 8 -10.05 -6.71 7.16
N ASN A 9 -11.21 -6.15 6.78
CA ASN A 9 -11.28 -5.10 5.75
C ASN A 9 -10.59 -3.79 6.22
N LYS A 10 -10.73 -3.45 7.51
CA LYS A 10 -10.04 -2.30 8.11
C LYS A 10 -8.53 -2.45 8.09
N ASP A 11 -8.02 -3.65 8.36
CA ASP A 11 -6.59 -3.94 8.41
C ASP A 11 -5.95 -3.94 7.01
N ILE A 12 -6.65 -4.48 6.00
CA ILE A 12 -6.22 -4.41 4.58
C ILE A 12 -6.15 -2.95 4.10
N ARG A 13 -7.16 -2.12 4.43
CA ARG A 13 -7.16 -0.69 4.06
C ARG A 13 -6.00 0.06 4.71
N ARG A 14 -5.68 -0.25 5.96
CA ARG A 14 -4.55 0.34 6.68
C ARG A 14 -3.22 -0.06 6.05
N ALA A 15 -3.03 -1.33 5.73
CA ALA A 15 -1.83 -1.80 5.04
C ALA A 15 -1.60 -1.04 3.71
N ARG A 16 -2.66 -0.78 2.95
CA ARG A 16 -2.59 0.01 1.71
C ARG A 16 -2.26 1.49 1.94
N LEU A 17 -2.69 2.07 3.06
CA LEU A 17 -2.33 3.43 3.47
C LEU A 17 -0.86 3.57 3.87
N TYR A 18 -0.21 2.47 4.30
CA TYR A 18 1.22 2.44 4.62
C TYR A 18 2.12 2.11 3.42
N ASP A 19 1.56 1.84 2.24
CA ASP A 19 2.35 1.60 1.04
C ASP A 19 2.81 2.92 0.41
N VAL A 20 4.13 3.13 0.40
CA VAL A 20 4.79 4.30 -0.21
C VAL A 20 4.46 4.42 -1.69
N ARG A 21 4.28 3.31 -2.42
CA ARG A 21 3.94 3.33 -3.85
C ARG A 21 2.59 3.99 -4.08
N PHE A 22 1.61 3.65 -3.24
CA PHE A 22 0.29 4.27 -3.30
C PHE A 22 0.35 5.76 -2.95
N ALA A 23 1.10 6.13 -1.91
CA ALA A 23 1.28 7.53 -1.51
C ALA A 23 1.89 8.39 -2.66
N ILE A 24 2.97 7.90 -3.28
CA ILE A 24 3.62 8.57 -4.41
C ILE A 24 2.66 8.68 -5.60
N ALA A 25 1.98 7.59 -5.95
CA ALA A 25 1.09 7.58 -7.10
C ALA A 25 -0.13 8.52 -6.92
N ALA A 26 -0.72 8.53 -5.72
CA ALA A 26 -1.81 9.44 -5.38
C ALA A 26 -1.36 10.91 -5.41
N LEU A 27 -0.17 11.21 -4.86
CA LEU A 27 0.41 12.53 -4.86
C LEU A 27 0.66 13.04 -6.29
N PHE A 28 1.34 12.27 -7.13
CA PHE A 28 1.61 12.63 -8.52
C PHE A 28 0.32 12.76 -9.34
N THR A 29 -0.68 11.93 -9.09
CA THR A 29 -1.99 12.06 -9.76
C THR A 29 -2.65 13.37 -9.39
N ALA A 30 -2.74 13.71 -8.10
CA ALA A 30 -3.38 14.94 -7.64
C ALA A 30 -2.67 16.19 -8.17
N PHE A 31 -1.35 16.27 -8.02
CA PHE A 31 -0.55 17.39 -8.53
C PHE A 31 -0.57 17.45 -10.06
N GLY A 32 -0.44 16.31 -10.74
CA GLY A 32 -0.47 16.22 -12.20
C GLY A 32 -1.80 16.70 -12.77
N VAL A 33 -2.93 16.33 -12.16
CA VAL A 33 -4.26 16.83 -12.55
C VAL A 33 -4.34 18.34 -12.38
N ILE A 34 -3.93 18.88 -11.22
CA ILE A 34 -3.97 20.33 -10.97
C ILE A 34 -3.13 21.07 -12.01
N VAL A 35 -1.88 20.67 -12.21
CA VAL A 35 -0.95 21.31 -13.15
C VAL A 35 -1.44 21.20 -14.59
N THR A 36 -2.02 20.06 -14.97
CA THR A 36 -2.62 19.87 -16.30
C THR A 36 -3.82 20.80 -16.48
N LEU A 37 -4.69 20.94 -15.48
CA LEU A 37 -5.81 21.87 -15.53
C LEU A 37 -5.32 23.32 -15.63
N THR A 38 -4.31 23.71 -14.83
CA THR A 38 -3.71 25.06 -14.94
C THR A 38 -3.12 25.30 -16.34
N GLY A 39 -2.50 24.28 -16.94
CA GLY A 39 -2.02 24.34 -18.33
C GLY A 39 -3.15 24.46 -19.35
N VAL A 40 -4.22 23.66 -19.23
CA VAL A 40 -5.36 23.69 -20.15
C VAL A 40 -6.12 25.02 -20.08
N PHE A 41 -6.24 25.60 -18.88
CA PHE A 41 -6.91 26.89 -18.67
C PHE A 41 -5.97 28.10 -18.70
N SER A 42 -4.73 27.95 -19.15
CA SER A 42 -3.81 29.09 -19.26
C SER A 42 -4.30 30.08 -20.33
N ASP A 43 -4.27 31.37 -20.01
CA ASP A 43 -4.74 32.45 -20.86
C ASP A 43 -3.71 32.82 -21.96
N GLU A 44 -4.13 33.54 -23.02
CA GLU A 44 -3.27 33.91 -24.16
C GLU A 44 -2.03 34.71 -23.74
N ALA A 45 -2.11 35.43 -22.61
CA ALA A 45 -1.00 36.16 -22.02
C ALA A 45 0.18 35.26 -21.57
N ASP A 46 -0.07 34.00 -21.21
CA ASP A 46 0.96 33.01 -20.87
C ASP A 46 1.48 32.28 -22.12
N LEU A 47 0.64 32.03 -23.14
CA LEU A 47 1.08 31.49 -24.43
C LEU A 47 2.07 32.42 -25.15
N ALA A 48 1.89 33.74 -25.02
CA ALA A 48 2.78 34.74 -25.58
C ALA A 48 4.19 34.71 -24.96
N LYS A 49 4.33 34.30 -23.70
CA LYS A 49 5.63 34.17 -23.01
C LYS A 49 6.35 32.85 -23.26
N SER A 50 5.62 31.80 -23.63
CA SER A 50 6.17 30.44 -23.83
C SER A 50 6.35 30.03 -25.30
N GLN A 51 6.47 31.00 -26.22
CA GLN A 51 6.63 30.73 -27.67
C GLN A 51 5.52 29.82 -28.26
N GLY A 52 4.30 29.91 -27.72
CA GLY A 52 3.16 29.09 -28.17
C GLY A 52 3.11 27.66 -27.63
N ILE A 53 4.06 27.23 -26.80
CA ILE A 53 4.05 25.90 -26.15
C ILE A 53 3.74 26.04 -24.66
N ASN A 54 2.64 25.45 -24.21
CA ASN A 54 2.25 25.51 -22.80
C ASN A 54 3.09 24.54 -21.95
N VAL A 55 4.13 25.07 -21.29
CA VAL A 55 5.06 24.29 -20.45
C VAL A 55 4.34 23.66 -19.25
N SER A 56 3.37 24.36 -18.66
CA SER A 56 2.56 23.85 -17.55
C SER A 56 1.78 22.61 -17.99
N LEU A 57 1.24 22.60 -19.21
CA LEU A 57 0.50 21.47 -19.76
C LEU A 57 1.41 20.24 -19.99
N TRP A 58 2.60 20.44 -20.58
CA TRP A 58 3.58 19.36 -20.75
C TRP A 58 4.10 18.81 -19.42
N THR A 59 4.31 19.67 -18.44
CA THR A 59 4.76 19.26 -17.09
C THR A 59 3.67 18.44 -16.38
N GLY A 60 2.41 18.88 -16.46
CA GLY A 60 1.27 18.16 -15.92
C GLY A 60 1.07 16.79 -16.59
N LEU A 61 1.21 16.74 -17.92
CA LEU A 61 1.11 15.52 -18.70
C LEU A 61 2.23 14.52 -18.36
N GLY A 62 3.46 15.01 -18.17
CA GLY A 62 4.59 14.20 -17.70
C GLY A 62 4.34 13.60 -16.31
N MET A 63 3.80 14.38 -15.38
CA MET A 63 3.41 13.89 -14.06
C MET A 63 2.29 12.83 -14.11
N LEU A 64 1.28 13.02 -14.98
CA LEU A 64 0.21 12.05 -15.18
C LEU A 64 0.70 10.73 -15.78
N LEU A 65 1.59 10.79 -16.76
CA LEU A 65 2.25 9.60 -17.32
C LEU A 65 3.00 8.82 -16.24
N LEU A 66 3.80 9.52 -15.44
CA LEU A 66 4.55 8.90 -14.34
C LEU A 66 3.61 8.29 -13.30
N ALA A 67 2.54 9.01 -12.92
CA ALA A 67 1.52 8.51 -12.01
C ALA A 67 0.85 7.22 -12.54
N GLY A 68 0.55 7.18 -13.84
CA GLY A 68 0.03 6.00 -14.52
C GLY A 68 0.98 4.80 -14.44
N CYS A 69 2.29 5.02 -14.67
CA CYS A 69 3.30 3.97 -14.50
C CYS A 69 3.33 3.41 -13.08
N PHE A 70 3.29 4.27 -12.06
CA PHE A 70 3.24 3.83 -10.66
C PHE A 70 1.94 3.09 -10.31
N TRP A 71 0.81 3.54 -10.86
CA TRP A 71 -0.47 2.84 -10.71
C TRP A 71 -0.39 1.44 -11.31
N ILE A 72 0.08 1.31 -12.55
CA ILE A 72 0.26 0.01 -13.22
C ILE A 72 1.19 -0.88 -12.39
N TRP A 73 2.30 -0.35 -11.88
CA TRP A 73 3.21 -1.10 -11.02
C TRP A 73 2.53 -1.62 -9.74
N LEU A 74 1.66 -0.82 -9.12
CA LEU A 74 0.90 -1.23 -7.93
C LEU A 74 -0.03 -2.44 -8.20
N PHE A 75 -0.57 -2.54 -9.43
CA PHE A 75 -1.37 -3.69 -9.83
C PHE A 75 -0.52 -4.90 -10.23
N VAL A 76 0.66 -4.67 -10.82
CA VAL A 76 1.56 -5.75 -11.25
C VAL A 76 2.26 -6.42 -10.07
N VAL A 77 2.64 -5.64 -9.05
CA VAL A 77 3.39 -6.14 -7.88
C VAL A 77 2.57 -5.91 -6.61
N PRO A 78 1.89 -6.96 -6.09
CA PRO A 78 1.16 -6.88 -4.83
C PRO A 78 2.08 -6.41 -3.69
N PRO A 79 1.61 -5.54 -2.79
CA PRO A 79 2.38 -5.15 -1.62
C PRO A 79 2.59 -6.36 -0.70
N ASP A 80 3.78 -6.49 -0.12
CA ASP A 80 4.05 -7.50 0.90
C ASP A 80 3.12 -7.23 2.10
N VAL A 81 2.25 -8.20 2.40
CA VAL A 81 1.51 -8.19 3.65
C VAL A 81 2.50 -8.46 4.77
N PRO A 82 2.65 -7.56 5.77
CA PRO A 82 3.49 -7.84 6.91
C PRO A 82 2.96 -9.10 7.61
N THR A 83 3.63 -10.24 7.41
CA THR A 83 3.48 -11.38 8.29
C THR A 83 4.06 -10.94 9.60
N GLY A 84 3.19 -10.58 10.55
CA GLY A 84 3.64 -10.18 11.88
C GLY A 84 4.61 -11.23 12.39
N HIS A 85 5.85 -10.81 12.66
CA HIS A 85 6.86 -11.67 13.27
C HIS A 85 6.25 -12.12 14.59
N SER A 86 5.71 -13.34 14.59
CA SER A 86 5.02 -13.85 15.76
C SER A 86 6.11 -14.08 16.79
N ALA A 87 5.81 -13.92 18.08
CA ALA A 87 6.79 -14.16 19.14
C ALA A 87 7.38 -15.59 19.12
N THR A 88 6.83 -16.48 18.29
CA THR A 88 7.30 -17.83 17.94
C THR A 88 8.44 -17.88 16.94
N ASP A 89 8.68 -16.83 16.16
CA ASP A 89 9.71 -16.76 15.12
C ASP A 89 11.09 -16.45 15.72
N PHE A 90 11.11 -15.98 16.97
CA PHE A 90 12.27 -16.05 17.84
C PHE A 90 12.49 -17.50 18.25
N GLU A 91 13.43 -18.16 17.58
CA GLU A 91 13.91 -19.52 17.92
C GLU A 91 14.08 -19.79 19.44
N PRO A 92 14.61 -18.87 20.28
CA PRO A 92 14.71 -19.14 21.72
C PRO A 92 13.36 -19.27 22.44
N LEU A 93 12.30 -18.58 22.00
CA LEU A 93 10.98 -18.68 22.63
C LEU A 93 10.19 -19.91 22.18
N ASN A 94 10.45 -20.44 20.98
CA ASN A 94 9.83 -21.69 20.53
C ASN A 94 10.28 -22.87 21.42
N LEU A 95 11.52 -22.83 21.92
CA LEU A 95 12.08 -23.79 22.87
C LEU A 95 11.44 -23.62 24.24
N ILE A 96 11.31 -22.39 24.72
CA ILE A 96 10.70 -22.10 26.04
C ILE A 96 9.22 -22.46 26.09
N LEU A 97 8.46 -22.17 25.02
CA LEU A 97 7.04 -22.52 24.93
C LEU A 97 6.82 -24.03 24.70
N ARG A 98 7.65 -24.71 23.90
CA ARG A 98 7.62 -26.18 23.76
C ARG A 98 8.00 -26.90 25.06
N VAL A 99 8.98 -26.38 25.80
CA VAL A 99 9.40 -26.93 27.11
C VAL A 99 8.31 -26.71 28.17
N ARG A 100 7.61 -25.57 28.14
CA ARG A 100 6.56 -25.23 29.13
C ARG A 100 5.19 -25.81 28.78
N TYR A 101 4.91 -26.11 27.51
CA TYR A 101 3.69 -26.79 27.08
C TYR A 101 3.98 -28.26 26.75
N HIS A 102 4.16 -29.06 27.79
CA HIS A 102 4.02 -30.52 27.69
C HIS A 102 2.62 -30.88 28.22
N PRO A 103 1.59 -31.04 27.36
CA PRO A 103 0.31 -31.55 27.82
C PRO A 103 0.57 -32.95 28.38
N ILE A 104 0.41 -33.10 29.69
CA ILE A 104 0.54 -34.38 30.38
C ILE A 104 -0.49 -35.31 29.74
N ARG A 105 -0.02 -36.15 28.83
CA ARG A 105 -0.81 -37.15 28.12
C ARG A 105 -1.31 -38.13 29.17
N GLY A 106 -2.54 -37.92 29.61
CA GLY A 106 -3.28 -38.82 30.47
C GLY A 106 -3.29 -40.19 29.81
N ARG A 107 -2.46 -41.09 30.34
CA ARG A 107 -2.41 -42.49 29.98
C ARG A 107 -3.69 -43.13 30.52
N ASN A 108 -4.71 -43.21 29.68
CA ASN A 108 -5.78 -44.17 29.80
C ASN A 108 -5.16 -45.58 29.66
N ALA A 109 -4.73 -46.14 30.79
CA ALA A 109 -4.51 -47.56 30.94
C ALA A 109 -5.90 -48.22 30.92
N GLY A 110 -6.34 -48.57 29.71
CA GLY A 110 -7.36 -49.60 29.56
C GLY A 110 -6.72 -50.93 29.92
N THR A 111 -7.10 -51.48 31.06
CA THR A 111 -7.05 -52.93 31.32
C THR A 111 -8.21 -53.28 32.24
N SER A 112 -9.19 -53.97 31.64
CA SER A 112 -10.18 -54.92 32.17
C SER A 112 -10.94 -54.59 33.45
#